data_AF-A0A7K2MXZ5-F1
#
_entry.id   AF-A0A7K2MXZ5-F1
#
_cell.length_a   1.000
_cell.length_b   1.000
_cell.length_c   1.000
_cell.angle_alpha   90.00
_cell.angle_beta   90.00
_cell.angle_gamma   90.00
#
_symmetry.space_group_name_H-M   'P 1'
#
loop_
_entity.id
_entity.type
_entity.pdbx_description
1 polymer ?
#
loop_
_entity_poly.entity_id
_entity_poly.type
_entity_poly.pdbx_seq_one_letter_code
_entity_poly.pdbx_strand_id
1 'polypeptide(L)'
;MDMALAPETLARWQFGITTVYHFLFVPLTISLAALTAGLQTAWVRTEKEKYLRATKFWGKLFLINIAMGVVTGIVQEFQFGMNWSDYSRFVGDVFGAPLAFEALIAFFFESTFIGLWIFGWDKLPKKIHLACIWMVSIGTLLSAYFILAANSWMQHPVGYRINEEKGRAELTDFWQVLTQNTTLNQVFHSFSAAFLTGGAFMVGIAAFHLMRKKHIPVMRTSLRLGLVTLAVGGLLTAVSGDTLGKVMYEQQPMKMAAAEALWDGEQPAPFSVFAYGDVDKGHNEVALEIPGLLSFLAHSDFESYVPGINDTNKALQEQFGPGDYKPIVPV
;
A
#
# COMPACT_ATOMS: atom_id res chain seq x y z
N MET A 1 5.33 -26.69 -19.60
CA MET A 1 6.08 -25.55 -20.18
C MET A 1 5.12 -24.54 -20.83
N ASP A 2 4.08 -25.01 -21.52
CA ASP A 2 3.12 -24.14 -22.23
C ASP A 2 2.31 -23.20 -21.32
N MET A 3 1.88 -23.62 -20.12
CA MET A 3 1.16 -22.72 -19.17
C MET A 3 2.06 -21.61 -18.59
N ALA A 4 3.37 -21.82 -18.50
CA ALA A 4 4.31 -20.83 -17.96
C ALA A 4 4.60 -19.69 -18.95
N LEU A 5 4.43 -19.95 -20.25
CA LEU A 5 4.64 -19.00 -21.34
C LEU A 5 3.33 -18.50 -21.96
N ALA A 6 2.18 -18.91 -21.41
CA ALA A 6 0.90 -18.42 -21.85
C ALA A 6 0.82 -16.89 -21.69
N PRO A 7 0.24 -16.14 -22.64
CA PRO A 7 0.23 -14.68 -22.62
C PRO A 7 -0.29 -14.08 -21.31
N GLU A 8 -1.33 -14.69 -20.72
CA GLU A 8 -1.91 -14.28 -19.44
C GLU A 8 -0.95 -14.50 -18.26
N THR A 9 -0.19 -15.61 -18.27
CA THR A 9 0.82 -15.90 -17.23
C THR A 9 1.98 -14.91 -17.33
N LEU A 10 2.46 -14.63 -18.54
CA LEU A 10 3.51 -13.65 -18.78
C LEU A 10 3.06 -12.23 -18.42
N ALA A 11 1.82 -11.86 -18.74
CA ALA A 11 1.25 -10.57 -18.36
C ALA A 11 1.16 -10.41 -16.83
N ARG A 12 0.75 -11.45 -16.11
CA ARG A 12 0.74 -11.47 -14.63
C ARG A 12 2.14 -11.33 -14.05
N TRP A 13 3.13 -12.07 -14.56
CA TRP A 13 4.52 -11.96 -14.13
C TRP A 13 5.08 -10.57 -14.39
N GLN A 14 4.89 -10.03 -15.59
CA GLN A 14 5.37 -8.70 -15.95
C GLN A 14 4.76 -7.63 -15.04
N PHE A 15 3.44 -7.65 -14.87
CA PHE A 15 2.73 -6.70 -14.01
C PHE A 15 3.15 -6.82 -12.54
N GLY A 16 3.29 -8.06 -12.04
CA GLY A 16 3.76 -8.34 -10.68
C GLY A 16 5.17 -7.82 -10.43
N ILE A 17 6.12 -8.09 -11.34
CA ILE A 17 7.50 -7.60 -11.24
C ILE A 17 7.52 -6.07 -11.23
N THR A 18 6.85 -5.43 -12.19
CA THR A 18 6.78 -3.96 -12.25
C THR A 18 6.19 -3.37 -10.97
N THR A 19 5.10 -3.95 -10.47
CA THR A 19 4.45 -3.51 -9.23
C THR A 19 5.38 -3.63 -8.02
N VAL A 20 6.07 -4.77 -7.86
CA VAL A 20 7.01 -4.98 -6.75
C VAL A 20 8.14 -3.95 -6.82
N TYR A 21 8.76 -3.76 -7.99
CA TYR A 21 9.83 -2.77 -8.17
C TYR A 21 9.34 -1.35 -7.90
N HIS A 22 8.17 -0.97 -8.40
CA HIS A 22 7.58 0.34 -8.15
C HIS A 22 7.36 0.56 -6.65
N PHE A 23 6.79 -0.43 -5.97
CA PHE A 23 6.44 -0.35 -4.56
C PHE A 23 7.65 -0.40 -3.60
N LEU A 24 8.87 -0.67 -4.09
CA LEU A 24 10.09 -0.42 -3.30
C LEU A 24 10.30 1.08 -3.04
N PHE A 25 9.88 1.93 -3.98
CA PHE A 25 10.10 3.37 -3.92
C PHE A 25 8.91 4.12 -3.31
N VAL A 26 7.67 3.71 -3.61
CA VAL A 26 6.44 4.38 -3.15
C VAL A 26 6.40 4.69 -1.63
N PRO A 27 6.54 3.71 -0.71
CA PRO A 27 6.43 3.97 0.73
C PRO A 27 7.52 4.94 1.22
N LEU A 28 8.72 4.86 0.65
CA LEU A 28 9.80 5.78 0.96
C LEU A 28 9.51 7.19 0.45
N THR A 29 8.91 7.36 -0.73
CA THR A 29 8.52 8.68 -1.25
C THR A 29 7.49 9.33 -0.33
N ILE A 30 6.42 8.61 0.01
CA ILE A 30 5.36 9.07 0.92
C ILE A 30 5.96 9.57 2.24
N SER A 31 6.76 8.73 2.89
CA SER A 31 7.31 9.05 4.20
C SER A 31 8.38 10.14 4.14
N LEU A 32 9.34 10.03 3.21
CA LEU A 32 10.46 10.98 3.14
C LEU A 32 10.02 12.38 2.70
N ALA A 33 8.98 12.52 1.87
CA ALA A 33 8.39 13.82 1.56
C ALA A 33 7.94 14.53 2.84
N ALA A 34 7.12 13.86 3.65
CA ALA A 34 6.58 14.38 4.90
C ALA A 34 7.69 14.64 5.95
N LEU A 35 8.63 13.70 6.12
CA LEU A 35 9.73 13.85 7.07
C LEU A 35 10.68 14.98 6.67
N THR A 36 10.96 15.14 5.38
CA THR A 36 11.76 16.26 4.85
C THR A 36 11.04 17.60 5.07
N ALA A 37 9.72 17.66 4.82
CA ALA A 37 8.91 18.83 5.12
C ALA A 37 8.92 19.18 6.62
N GLY A 38 8.85 18.17 7.50
CA GLY A 38 8.95 18.34 8.95
C GLY A 38 10.31 18.89 9.40
N LEU A 39 11.41 18.36 8.86
CA LEU A 39 12.76 18.87 9.12
C LEU A 39 12.94 20.31 8.61
N GLN A 40 12.40 20.63 7.44
CA GLN A 40 12.44 21.99 6.92
C GLN A 40 11.60 22.94 7.77
N THR A 41 10.44 22.49 8.25
CA THR A 41 9.60 23.25 9.19
C THR A 41 10.36 23.58 10.45
N ALA A 42 11.08 22.60 11.03
CA ALA A 42 11.92 22.81 12.20
C ALA A 42 13.05 23.83 11.91
N TRP A 43 13.64 23.79 10.73
CA TRP A 43 14.63 24.81 10.32
C TRP A 43 14.01 26.21 10.19
N VAL A 44 12.89 26.36 9.48
CA VAL A 44 12.25 27.67 9.29
C VAL A 44 11.80 28.27 10.63
N ARG A 45 11.40 27.44 11.60
CA ARG A 45 11.00 27.91 12.94
C ARG A 45 12.16 28.23 13.87
N THR A 46 13.25 27.47 13.81
CA THR A 46 14.33 27.55 14.82
C THR A 46 15.63 28.15 14.30
N GLU A 47 15.78 28.25 12.97
CA GLU A 47 16.99 28.67 12.26
C GLU A 47 18.26 27.86 12.57
N LYS A 48 18.14 26.74 13.30
CA LYS A 48 19.29 25.89 13.63
C LYS A 48 19.78 25.14 12.40
N GLU A 49 21.05 25.34 12.04
CA GLU A 49 21.69 24.81 10.83
C GLU A 49 21.58 23.28 10.70
N LYS A 50 21.58 22.55 11.83
CA LYS A 50 21.42 21.08 11.82
C LYS A 50 20.15 20.60 11.10
N TYR A 51 19.05 21.35 11.17
CA TYR A 51 17.79 20.99 10.52
C TYR A 51 17.84 21.29 9.02
N LEU A 52 18.50 22.38 8.61
CA LEU A 52 18.75 22.68 7.20
C LEU A 52 19.59 21.58 6.56
N ARG A 53 20.68 21.17 7.22
CA ARG A 53 21.55 20.09 6.75
C ARG A 53 20.81 18.75 6.68
N ALA A 54 19.98 18.45 7.67
CA ALA A 54 19.12 17.26 7.64
C ALA A 54 18.14 17.32 6.46
N THR A 55 17.47 18.46 6.25
CA THR A 55 16.54 18.68 5.13
C THR A 55 17.22 18.44 3.80
N LYS A 56 18.41 19.02 3.57
CA LYS A 56 19.15 18.82 2.32
C LYS A 56 19.63 17.38 2.12
N PHE A 57 20.01 16.70 3.21
CA PHE A 57 20.45 15.30 3.16
C PHE A 57 19.30 14.35 2.80
N TRP A 58 18.22 14.37 3.58
CA TRP A 58 17.06 13.50 3.34
C TRP A 58 16.30 13.89 2.07
N GLY A 59 16.26 15.19 1.77
CA GLY A 59 15.78 15.72 0.50
C GLY A 59 16.47 15.11 -0.72
N LYS A 60 17.80 14.94 -0.68
CA LYS A 60 18.52 14.30 -1.79
C LYS A 60 18.09 12.84 -1.98
N LEU A 61 17.93 12.08 -0.88
CA LEU A 61 17.49 10.69 -0.95
C LEU A 61 16.04 10.58 -1.43
N PHE A 62 15.17 11.46 -0.94
CA PHE A 62 13.80 11.62 -1.42
C PHE A 62 13.76 11.87 -2.94
N LEU A 63 14.57 12.80 -3.45
CA LEU A 63 14.61 13.14 -4.88
C LEU A 63 15.10 11.98 -5.77
N ILE A 64 16.06 11.19 -5.28
CA ILE A 64 16.50 9.97 -6.01
C ILE A 64 15.36 8.95 -6.02
N ASN A 65 14.72 8.75 -4.87
CA ASN A 65 13.68 7.75 -4.69
C ASN A 65 12.43 8.06 -5.53
N ILE A 66 11.98 9.32 -5.53
CA ILE A 66 10.83 9.74 -6.31
C ILE A 66 11.09 9.67 -7.82
N ALA A 67 12.30 9.98 -8.29
CA ALA A 67 12.64 9.83 -9.70
C ALA A 67 12.48 8.37 -10.16
N MET A 68 12.95 7.41 -9.36
CA MET A 68 12.74 5.98 -9.64
C MET A 68 11.26 5.59 -9.55
N GLY A 69 10.53 6.13 -8.58
CA GLY A 69 9.08 5.95 -8.46
C GLY A 69 8.33 6.42 -9.70
N VAL A 70 8.64 7.61 -10.22
CA VAL A 70 8.01 8.16 -11.44
C VAL A 70 8.29 7.27 -12.65
N VAL A 71 9.54 6.87 -12.87
CA VAL A 71 9.90 6.02 -14.02
C VAL A 71 9.15 4.68 -13.97
N THR A 72 9.11 4.04 -12.79
CA THR A 72 8.43 2.75 -12.62
C THR A 72 6.90 2.88 -12.68
N GLY A 73 6.35 3.99 -12.16
CA GLY A 73 4.92 4.27 -12.19
C GLY A 73 4.38 4.49 -13.60
N ILE A 74 5.10 5.25 -14.44
CA ILE A 74 4.75 5.45 -15.85
C ILE A 74 4.65 4.10 -16.58
N VAL A 75 5.62 3.20 -16.35
CA VAL A 75 5.60 1.87 -16.96
C VAL A 75 4.35 1.10 -16.51
N GLN A 76 4.00 1.15 -15.22
CA GLN A 76 2.85 0.46 -14.68
C GLN A 76 1.52 1.02 -15.21
N GLU A 77 1.39 2.35 -15.34
CA GLU A 77 0.20 3.01 -15.90
C GLU A 77 -0.08 2.51 -17.33
N PHE A 78 0.94 2.48 -18.19
CA PHE A 78 0.78 1.99 -19.56
C PHE A 78 0.50 0.48 -19.64
N GLN A 79 0.93 -0.32 -18.66
CA GLN A 79 0.66 -1.77 -18.65
C GLN A 79 -0.83 -2.08 -18.55
N PHE A 80 -1.64 -1.26 -17.87
CA PHE A 80 -3.10 -1.44 -17.84
C PHE A 80 -3.70 -1.36 -19.26
N GLY A 81 -3.25 -0.41 -20.07
CA GLY A 81 -3.75 -0.25 -21.45
C GLY A 81 -3.19 -1.27 -22.44
N MET A 82 -1.92 -1.67 -22.30
CA MET A 82 -1.23 -2.54 -23.24
C MET A 82 -1.56 -4.03 -23.01
N ASN A 83 -1.34 -4.51 -21.79
CA ASN A 83 -1.42 -5.94 -21.48
C ASN A 83 -2.79 -6.37 -20.94
N TRP A 84 -3.60 -5.41 -20.46
CA TRP A 84 -4.90 -5.63 -19.85
C TRP A 84 -6.00 -4.87 -20.60
N SER A 85 -5.98 -4.95 -21.93
CA SER A 85 -6.86 -4.11 -22.76
C SER A 85 -8.36 -4.39 -22.59
N ASP A 86 -8.75 -5.66 -22.40
CA ASP A 86 -10.16 -6.01 -22.16
C ASP A 86 -10.63 -5.58 -20.78
N TYR A 87 -9.78 -5.72 -19.76
CA TYR A 87 -10.02 -5.14 -18.43
C TYR A 87 -10.23 -3.63 -18.54
N SER A 88 -9.34 -2.93 -19.25
CA SER A 88 -9.42 -1.47 -19.45
C SER A 88 -10.71 -1.04 -20.19
N ARG A 89 -11.15 -1.82 -21.19
CA ARG A 89 -12.44 -1.55 -21.87
C ARG A 89 -13.64 -1.82 -20.96
N PHE A 90 -13.56 -2.87 -20.14
CA PHE A 90 -14.66 -3.31 -19.29
C PHE A 90 -14.89 -2.39 -18.09
N VAL A 91 -13.83 -1.99 -17.37
CA VAL A 91 -13.95 -1.20 -16.13
C VAL A 91 -13.42 0.22 -16.23
N GLY A 92 -12.94 0.66 -17.39
CA GLY A 92 -12.25 1.94 -17.56
C GLY A 92 -13.05 3.17 -17.12
N ASP A 93 -14.40 3.12 -17.18
CA ASP A 93 -15.26 4.22 -16.73
C ASP A 93 -15.22 4.41 -15.20
N VAL A 94 -15.01 3.33 -14.45
CA VAL A 94 -14.96 3.33 -12.98
C VAL A 94 -13.52 3.40 -12.49
N PHE A 95 -12.68 2.47 -12.95
CA PHE A 95 -11.28 2.36 -12.55
C PHE A 95 -10.43 3.51 -13.08
N GLY A 96 -10.69 3.97 -14.31
CA GLY A 96 -9.94 5.06 -14.93
C GLY A 96 -10.20 6.41 -14.30
N ALA A 97 -11.34 6.62 -13.63
CA ALA A 97 -11.67 7.89 -13.00
C ALA A 97 -10.67 8.24 -11.87
N PRO A 98 -10.45 7.41 -10.82
CA PRO A 98 -9.42 7.66 -9.82
C PRO A 98 -8.02 7.87 -10.42
N LEU A 99 -7.61 7.06 -11.41
CA LEU A 99 -6.30 7.19 -12.08
C LEU A 99 -6.15 8.54 -12.80
N ALA A 100 -7.20 9.02 -13.47
CA ALA A 100 -7.18 10.34 -14.10
C ALA A 100 -7.03 11.47 -13.07
N PHE A 101 -7.71 11.37 -11.92
CA PHE A 101 -7.57 12.32 -10.81
C PHE A 101 -6.18 12.27 -10.18
N GLU A 102 -5.58 11.09 -10.06
CA GLU A 102 -4.19 10.91 -9.64
C GLU A 102 -3.25 11.70 -10.57
N ALA A 103 -3.35 11.50 -11.88
CA ALA A 103 -2.48 12.17 -12.85
C ALA A 103 -2.68 13.70 -12.89
N LEU A 104 -3.94 14.15 -12.94
CA LEU A 104 -4.27 15.57 -13.12
C LEU A 104 -4.05 16.40 -11.87
N ILE A 105 -4.44 15.87 -10.70
CA ILE A 105 -4.41 16.63 -9.44
C ILE A 105 -3.14 16.34 -8.66
N ALA A 106 -2.75 15.07 -8.51
CA ALA A 106 -1.65 14.73 -7.61
C ALA A 106 -0.30 14.84 -8.32
N PHE A 107 -0.11 14.15 -9.45
CA PHE A 107 1.17 14.07 -10.14
C PHE A 107 1.63 15.43 -10.68
N PHE A 108 0.74 16.16 -11.36
CA PHE A 108 1.07 17.47 -11.93
C PHE A 108 1.45 18.48 -10.86
N PHE A 109 0.71 18.44 -9.75
CA PHE A 109 0.92 19.32 -8.61
C PHE A 109 2.23 18.98 -7.89
N GLU A 110 2.45 17.70 -7.59
CA GLU A 110 3.69 17.19 -7.02
C GLU A 110 4.91 17.58 -7.86
N SER A 111 4.89 17.29 -9.16
CA SER A 111 6.00 17.57 -10.09
C SER A 111 6.33 19.06 -10.15
N THR A 112 5.31 19.92 -10.17
CA THR A 112 5.46 21.38 -10.20
C THR A 112 6.13 21.88 -8.92
N PHE A 113 5.60 21.49 -7.75
CA PHE A 113 6.13 21.96 -6.47
C PHE A 113 7.49 21.33 -6.12
N ILE A 114 7.78 20.12 -6.58
CA ILE A 114 9.13 19.53 -6.49
C ILE A 114 10.12 20.40 -7.26
N GLY A 115 9.82 20.78 -8.50
CA GLY A 115 10.68 21.65 -9.30
C GLY A 115 10.98 22.97 -8.58
N LEU A 116 9.93 23.62 -8.06
CA LEU A 116 10.07 24.85 -7.26
C LEU A 116 10.90 24.61 -5.99
N TRP A 117 10.75 23.48 -5.32
CA TRP A 117 11.48 23.15 -4.11
C TRP A 117 12.96 22.86 -4.35
N ILE A 118 13.30 22.17 -5.45
CA ILE A 118 14.68 21.86 -5.81
C ILE A 118 15.45 23.14 -6.15
N PHE A 119 14.89 23.96 -7.03
CA PHE A 119 15.57 25.14 -7.58
C PHE A 119 15.30 26.43 -6.79
N GLY A 120 14.46 26.36 -5.76
CA GLY A 120 13.98 27.50 -5.01
C GLY A 120 14.85 27.94 -3.84
N TRP A 121 15.88 27.19 -3.43
CA TRP A 121 16.65 27.43 -2.20
C TRP A 121 17.12 28.87 -2.02
N ASP A 122 17.63 29.47 -3.10
CA ASP A 122 18.17 30.84 -3.11
C ASP A 122 17.26 31.84 -3.85
N LYS A 123 16.09 31.38 -4.34
CA LYS A 123 15.17 32.18 -5.16
C LYS A 123 13.82 32.46 -4.49
N LEU A 124 13.38 31.58 -3.59
CA LEU A 124 12.09 31.66 -2.92
C LEU A 124 12.28 32.10 -1.46
N PRO A 125 11.37 32.93 -0.91
CA PRO A 125 11.32 33.20 0.52
C PRO A 125 11.19 31.89 1.32
N LYS A 126 11.88 31.78 2.46
CA LYS A 126 11.95 30.56 3.29
C LYS A 126 10.59 29.89 3.54
N LYS A 127 9.54 30.69 3.79
CA LYS A 127 8.17 30.20 4.04
C LYS A 127 7.49 29.65 2.78
N ILE A 128 7.70 30.29 1.63
CA ILE A 128 7.16 29.82 0.34
C ILE A 128 7.88 28.53 -0.06
N HIS A 129 9.20 28.48 0.09
CA HIS A 129 9.96 27.26 -0.13
C HIS A 129 9.52 26.11 0.77
N LEU A 130 9.19 26.39 2.04
CA LEU A 130 8.62 25.40 2.94
C LEU A 130 7.21 24.96 2.49
N ALA A 131 6.38 25.89 2.02
CA ALA A 131 5.07 25.55 1.47
C ALA A 131 5.21 24.57 0.29
N CYS A 132 6.21 24.76 -0.58
CA CYS A 132 6.44 23.85 -1.71
C CYS A 132 6.60 22.39 -1.25
N ILE A 133 7.46 22.07 -0.27
CA ILE A 133 7.64 20.67 0.16
C ILE A 133 6.41 20.10 0.88
N TRP A 134 5.63 20.93 1.56
CA TRP A 134 4.35 20.47 2.09
C TRP A 134 3.34 20.18 0.99
N MET A 135 3.28 20.99 -0.07
CA MET A 135 2.45 20.70 -1.25
C MET A 135 2.87 19.41 -1.93
N VAL A 136 4.17 19.14 -2.03
CA VAL A 136 4.71 17.86 -2.51
C VAL A 136 4.22 16.72 -1.62
N SER A 137 4.42 16.81 -0.30
CA SER A 137 4.00 15.76 0.64
C SER A 137 2.49 15.50 0.60
N ILE A 138 1.66 16.53 0.45
CA ILE A 138 0.21 16.38 0.35
C ILE A 138 -0.16 15.77 -1.00
N GLY A 139 0.47 16.22 -2.09
CA GLY A 139 0.32 15.64 -3.42
C GLY A 139 0.60 14.14 -3.43
N THR A 140 1.71 13.71 -2.83
CA THR A 140 2.08 12.29 -2.73
C THR A 140 1.03 11.47 -1.97
N LEU A 141 0.48 12.01 -0.88
CA LEU A 141 -0.58 11.34 -0.12
C LEU A 141 -1.89 11.27 -0.93
N LEU A 142 -2.26 12.33 -1.64
CA LEU A 142 -3.44 12.33 -2.52
C LEU A 142 -3.28 11.36 -3.68
N SER A 143 -2.08 11.28 -4.28
CA SER A 143 -1.75 10.31 -5.32
C SER A 143 -1.99 8.89 -4.82
N ALA A 144 -1.38 8.56 -3.68
CA ALA A 144 -1.52 7.27 -3.05
C ALA A 144 -2.97 6.96 -2.65
N TYR A 145 -3.77 7.96 -2.26
CA TYR A 145 -5.19 7.78 -1.98
C TYR A 145 -5.96 7.29 -3.21
N PHE A 146 -5.83 7.99 -4.34
CA PHE A 146 -6.59 7.67 -5.55
C PHE A 146 -6.25 6.29 -6.10
N ILE A 147 -4.96 5.92 -6.15
CA ILE A 147 -4.55 4.60 -6.63
C ILE A 147 -4.99 3.48 -5.67
N LEU A 148 -4.97 3.72 -4.36
CA LEU A 148 -5.50 2.75 -3.39
C LEU A 148 -7.02 2.63 -3.45
N ALA A 149 -7.74 3.71 -3.78
CA ALA A 149 -9.17 3.67 -4.07
C ALA A 149 -9.45 2.77 -5.29
N ALA A 150 -8.67 2.92 -6.36
CA ALA A 150 -8.79 2.10 -7.55
C ALA A 150 -8.55 0.61 -7.24
N ASN A 151 -7.47 0.30 -6.51
CA ASN A 151 -7.17 -1.07 -6.06
C ASN A 151 -8.23 -1.64 -5.09
N SER A 152 -8.80 -0.80 -4.22
CA SER A 152 -9.86 -1.22 -3.29
C SER A 152 -11.16 -1.51 -4.02
N TRP A 153 -11.47 -0.74 -5.06
CA TRP A 153 -12.61 -1.01 -5.94
C TRP A 153 -12.47 -2.34 -6.70
N MET A 154 -11.24 -2.70 -7.14
CA MET A 154 -10.98 -4.01 -7.74
C MET A 154 -11.26 -5.17 -6.76
N GLN A 155 -11.12 -4.93 -5.45
CA GLN A 155 -11.36 -5.93 -4.41
C GLN A 155 -12.82 -6.00 -3.97
N HIS A 156 -13.49 -4.84 -3.86
CA HIS A 156 -14.89 -4.72 -3.47
C HIS A 156 -15.57 -3.67 -4.37
N PRO A 157 -16.14 -4.11 -5.51
CA PRO A 157 -16.75 -3.21 -6.49
C PRO A 157 -18.05 -2.59 -5.97
N VAL A 158 -18.09 -1.26 -5.91
CA VAL A 158 -19.26 -0.45 -5.51
C VAL A 158 -19.41 0.76 -6.43
N GLY A 159 -20.53 1.49 -6.35
CA GLY A 159 -20.71 2.74 -7.09
C GLY A 159 -20.68 2.58 -8.62
N TYR A 160 -21.09 1.41 -9.13
CA TYR A 160 -21.15 1.11 -10.56
C TYR A 160 -22.45 0.41 -10.95
N ARG A 161 -22.72 0.37 -12.26
CA ARG A 161 -23.72 -0.52 -12.87
C ARG A 161 -23.12 -1.21 -14.08
N ILE A 162 -23.61 -2.40 -14.43
CA ILE A 162 -23.28 -3.04 -15.71
C ILE A 162 -24.21 -2.49 -16.79
N ASN A 163 -23.63 -1.92 -17.84
CA ASN A 163 -24.34 -1.55 -19.05
C ASN A 163 -24.27 -2.73 -20.02
N GLU A 164 -25.36 -3.49 -20.14
CA GLU A 164 -25.44 -4.68 -21.00
C GLU A 164 -25.30 -4.33 -22.49
N GLU A 165 -25.84 -3.20 -22.94
CA GLU A 165 -25.76 -2.77 -24.35
C GLU A 165 -24.32 -2.49 -24.79
N LYS A 166 -23.53 -1.88 -23.89
CA LYS A 166 -22.11 -1.56 -24.14
C LYS A 166 -21.15 -2.64 -23.65
N GLY A 167 -21.64 -3.65 -22.93
CA GLY A 167 -20.84 -4.71 -22.33
C GLY A 167 -19.76 -4.21 -21.37
N ARG A 168 -20.02 -3.17 -20.57
CA ARG A 168 -19.02 -2.56 -19.67
C ARG A 168 -19.61 -2.06 -18.35
N ALA A 169 -18.78 -1.93 -17.33
CA ALA A 169 -19.13 -1.25 -16.08
C ALA A 169 -19.13 0.28 -16.30
N GLU A 170 -20.18 0.95 -15.81
CA GLU A 170 -20.31 2.41 -15.83
C GLU A 170 -20.38 2.97 -14.40
N LEU A 171 -19.70 4.08 -14.17
CA LEU A 171 -19.65 4.75 -12.86
C LEU A 171 -21.01 5.37 -12.53
N THR A 172 -21.53 5.07 -11.35
CA THR A 172 -22.80 5.64 -10.85
C THR A 172 -22.58 6.55 -9.65
N ASP A 173 -21.61 6.24 -8.79
CA ASP A 173 -21.28 7.03 -7.61
C ASP A 173 -19.76 7.05 -7.36
N PHE A 174 -19.13 8.15 -7.76
CA PHE A 174 -17.70 8.36 -7.55
C PHE A 174 -17.32 8.45 -6.06
N TRP A 175 -18.17 9.05 -5.24
CA TRP A 175 -17.86 9.23 -3.83
C TRP A 175 -17.92 7.91 -3.08
N GLN A 176 -18.87 7.04 -3.43
CA GLN A 176 -18.94 5.69 -2.89
C GLN A 176 -17.68 4.88 -3.21
N VAL A 177 -17.14 4.99 -4.43
CA VAL A 177 -15.87 4.36 -4.82
C VAL A 177 -14.71 4.86 -3.95
N LEU A 178 -14.65 6.17 -3.70
CA LEU A 178 -13.58 6.79 -2.92
C LEU A 178 -13.70 6.53 -1.41
N THR A 179 -14.89 6.34 -0.86
CA THR A 179 -15.13 6.31 0.59
C THR A 179 -15.63 4.99 1.16
N GLN A 180 -15.69 3.95 0.34
CA GLN A 180 -16.01 2.62 0.83
C GLN A 180 -15.02 2.13 1.91
N ASN A 181 -15.49 1.22 2.75
CA ASN A 181 -14.76 0.74 3.93
C ASN A 181 -13.38 0.15 3.57
N THR A 182 -13.30 -0.58 2.45
CA THR A 182 -12.07 -1.15 1.91
C THR A 182 -11.03 -0.07 1.62
N THR A 183 -11.43 0.99 0.92
CA THR A 183 -10.55 2.13 0.58
C THR A 183 -10.02 2.80 1.84
N LEU A 184 -10.89 3.13 2.79
CA LEU A 184 -10.50 3.84 4.01
C LEU A 184 -9.52 3.03 4.86
N ASN A 185 -9.78 1.72 5.05
CA ASN A 185 -8.88 0.85 5.80
C ASN A 185 -7.55 0.62 5.06
N GLN A 186 -7.61 0.38 3.74
CA GLN A 186 -6.43 0.16 2.92
C GLN A 186 -5.51 1.40 2.91
N VAL A 187 -6.07 2.60 2.74
CA VAL A 187 -5.33 3.87 2.80
C VAL A 187 -4.68 4.05 4.16
N PHE A 188 -5.43 3.86 5.25
CA PHE A 188 -4.90 4.02 6.59
C PHE A 188 -3.75 3.03 6.88
N HIS A 189 -3.91 1.78 6.48
CA HIS A 189 -2.88 0.76 6.62
C HIS A 189 -1.64 1.05 5.77
N SER A 190 -1.82 1.33 4.49
CA SER A 190 -0.71 1.61 3.57
C SER A 190 0.06 2.88 3.96
N PHE A 191 -0.61 3.93 4.43
CA PHE A 191 0.08 5.14 4.91
C PHE A 191 0.86 4.85 6.18
N SER A 192 0.27 4.14 7.15
CA SER A 192 0.96 3.76 8.39
C SER A 192 2.21 2.92 8.11
N ALA A 193 2.09 1.93 7.22
CA ALA A 193 3.19 1.08 6.78
C ALA A 193 4.28 1.86 6.01
N ALA A 194 3.89 2.85 5.20
CA ALA A 194 4.84 3.74 4.53
C ALA A 194 5.67 4.54 5.54
N PHE A 195 5.03 5.10 6.57
CA PHE A 195 5.74 5.80 7.65
C PHE A 195 6.61 4.87 8.50
N LEU A 196 6.16 3.64 8.79
CA LEU A 196 7.00 2.62 9.40
C LEU A 196 8.27 2.37 8.57
N THR A 197 8.11 2.17 7.26
CA THR A 197 9.21 1.92 6.32
C THR A 197 10.19 3.10 6.25
N GLY A 198 9.69 4.32 6.08
CA GLY A 198 10.53 5.51 6.04
C GLY A 198 11.21 5.82 7.37
N GLY A 199 10.54 5.56 8.50
CA GLY A 199 11.12 5.62 9.84
C GLY A 199 12.28 4.65 10.00
N ALA A 200 12.09 3.37 9.62
CA ALA A 200 13.13 2.34 9.64
C ALA A 200 14.33 2.72 8.77
N PHE A 201 14.07 3.20 7.55
CA PHE A 201 15.11 3.68 6.63
C PHE A 201 15.92 4.84 7.23
N MET A 202 15.23 5.82 7.82
CA MET A 202 15.87 6.96 8.48
C MET A 202 16.72 6.52 9.68
N VAL A 203 16.22 5.58 10.49
CA VAL A 203 16.94 4.98 11.62
C VAL A 203 18.19 4.25 11.15
N GLY A 204 18.09 3.37 10.16
CA GLY A 204 19.21 2.57 9.66
C GLY A 204 20.37 3.42 9.17
N ILE A 205 20.09 4.40 8.30
CA ILE A 205 21.11 5.32 7.78
C ILE A 205 21.70 6.20 8.88
N ALA A 206 20.87 6.76 9.76
CA ALA A 206 21.35 7.61 10.84
C ALA A 206 22.22 6.83 11.84
N ALA A 207 21.81 5.62 12.23
CA ALA A 207 22.58 4.73 13.09
C ALA A 207 23.93 4.38 12.47
N PHE A 208 23.94 4.02 11.17
CA PHE A 208 25.17 3.71 10.45
C PHE A 208 26.18 4.88 10.47
N HIS A 209 25.73 6.11 10.20
CA HIS A 209 26.61 7.28 10.26
C HIS A 209 27.10 7.59 11.68
N LEU A 210 26.25 7.41 12.70
CA LEU A 210 26.62 7.62 14.10
C LEU A 210 27.62 6.58 14.61
N MET A 211 27.48 5.31 14.23
CA MET A 211 28.46 4.25 14.52
C MET A 211 29.85 4.61 13.98
N ARG A 212 29.89 5.27 12.81
CA ARG A 212 31.13 5.77 12.20
C ARG A 212 31.58 7.14 12.72
N LYS A 213 30.92 7.68 13.76
CA LYS A 213 31.18 9.00 14.36
C LYS A 213 31.14 10.17 13.36
N LYS A 214 30.30 10.07 12.31
CA LYS A 214 30.15 11.10 11.27
C LYS A 214 28.85 11.89 11.42
N HIS A 215 28.89 13.18 11.11
CA HIS A 215 27.71 14.08 11.05
C HIS A 215 26.80 14.04 12.30
N ILE A 216 27.41 13.90 13.48
CA ILE A 216 26.71 13.54 14.73
C ILE A 216 25.48 14.42 15.02
N PRO A 217 25.52 15.77 14.93
CA PRO A 217 24.34 16.58 15.26
C PRO A 217 23.13 16.33 14.34
N VAL A 218 23.39 16.13 13.05
CA VAL A 218 22.36 15.86 12.03
C VAL A 218 21.80 14.45 12.20
N MET A 219 22.68 13.47 12.35
CA MET A 219 22.27 12.07 12.44
C MET A 219 21.61 11.74 13.77
N ARG A 220 22.00 12.38 14.89
CA ARG A 220 21.29 12.21 16.17
C ARG A 220 19.88 12.79 16.14
N THR A 221 19.69 13.90 15.43
CA THR A 221 18.36 14.49 15.22
C THR A 221 17.51 13.60 14.33
N SER A 222 18.08 13.10 13.23
CA SER A 222 17.40 12.20 12.29
C SER A 222 17.05 10.85 12.93
N LEU A 223 17.96 10.28 13.73
CA LEU A 223 17.72 9.04 14.46
C LEU A 223 16.53 9.17 15.41
N ARG A 224 16.43 10.26 16.17
CA ARG A 224 15.28 10.49 17.07
C ARG A 224 13.97 10.62 16.30
N LEU A 225 13.97 11.40 15.22
CA LEU A 225 12.79 11.54 14.37
C LEU A 225 12.38 10.17 13.80
N GLY A 226 13.33 9.46 13.20
CA GLY A 226 13.11 8.13 12.64
C GLY A 226 12.60 7.12 13.67
N LEU A 227 13.13 7.10 14.90
CA LEU A 227 12.68 6.20 15.97
C LEU A 227 11.23 6.50 16.40
N VAL A 228 10.87 7.78 16.53
CA VAL A 228 9.49 8.18 16.85
C VAL A 228 8.56 7.79 15.70
N THR A 229 8.94 8.07 14.45
CA THR A 229 8.16 7.69 13.27
C THR A 229 8.01 6.18 13.14
N LEU A 230 9.08 5.41 13.40
CA LEU A 230 9.07 3.95 13.40
C LEU A 230 8.11 3.41 14.47
N ALA A 231 8.20 3.90 15.71
CA ALA A 231 7.36 3.43 16.80
C ALA A 231 5.87 3.76 16.58
N VAL A 232 5.56 5.00 16.20
CA VAL A 232 4.19 5.43 15.93
C VAL A 232 3.65 4.74 14.67
N GLY A 233 4.42 4.70 13.59
CA GLY A 233 4.05 4.01 12.35
C GLY A 233 3.81 2.53 12.57
N GLY A 234 4.64 1.87 13.38
CA GLY A 234 4.47 0.46 13.74
C GLY A 234 3.19 0.19 14.52
N LEU A 235 2.90 1.00 15.55
CA LEU A 235 1.64 0.91 16.30
C LEU A 235 0.43 1.11 15.38
N LEU A 236 0.45 2.16 14.56
CA LEU A 236 -0.65 2.44 13.63
C LEU A 236 -0.80 1.35 12.57
N THR A 237 0.30 0.76 12.11
CA THR A 237 0.27 -0.36 11.14
C THR A 237 -0.35 -1.60 11.76
N ALA A 238 -0.03 -1.92 13.02
CA ALA A 238 -0.65 -3.04 13.74
C ALA A 238 -2.17 -2.83 13.92
N VAL A 239 -2.57 -1.65 14.39
CA VAL A 239 -4.00 -1.32 14.59
C VAL A 239 -4.76 -1.31 13.27
N SER A 240 -4.22 -0.65 12.24
CA SER A 240 -4.86 -0.62 10.92
C SER A 240 -4.86 -1.97 10.21
N GLY A 241 -3.89 -2.85 10.52
CA GLY A 241 -3.85 -4.21 10.00
C GLY A 241 -4.98 -5.06 10.56
N ASP A 242 -5.25 -4.96 11.86
CA ASP A 242 -6.40 -5.61 12.50
C ASP A 242 -7.73 -5.12 11.90
N THR A 243 -7.92 -3.80 11.76
CA THR A 243 -9.17 -3.28 11.17
C THR A 243 -9.33 -3.66 9.70
N LEU A 244 -8.26 -3.60 8.91
CA LEU A 244 -8.28 -4.05 7.51
C LEU A 244 -8.55 -5.56 7.40
N GLY A 245 -7.94 -6.38 8.26
CA GLY A 245 -8.15 -7.83 8.31
C GLY A 245 -9.62 -8.18 8.52
N LYS A 246 -10.29 -7.53 9.48
CA LYS A 246 -11.73 -7.73 9.75
C LYS A 246 -12.62 -7.40 8.55
N VAL A 247 -12.32 -6.32 7.84
CA VAL A 247 -13.02 -5.98 6.58
C VAL A 247 -12.78 -7.04 5.51
N MET A 248 -11.59 -7.63 5.45
CA MET A 248 -11.28 -8.71 4.51
C MET A 248 -11.96 -10.03 4.89
N TYR A 249 -12.20 -10.32 6.17
CA TYR A 249 -13.00 -11.49 6.56
C TYR A 249 -14.45 -11.39 6.08
N GLU A 250 -15.04 -10.19 6.10
CA GLU A 250 -16.40 -9.98 5.60
C GLU A 250 -16.47 -9.98 4.07
N GLN A 251 -15.53 -9.30 3.41
CA GLN A 251 -15.61 -9.05 1.97
C GLN A 251 -14.89 -10.09 1.10
N GLN A 252 -13.84 -10.72 1.63
CA GLN A 252 -12.96 -11.64 0.92
C GLN A 252 -12.53 -12.82 1.82
N PRO A 253 -13.46 -13.61 2.40
CA PRO A 253 -13.14 -14.68 3.36
C PRO A 253 -12.14 -15.71 2.81
N MET A 254 -12.24 -16.06 1.51
CA MET A 254 -11.31 -17.00 0.86
C MET A 254 -9.86 -16.51 0.91
N LYS A 255 -9.64 -15.20 0.78
CA LYS A 255 -8.30 -14.60 0.84
C LYS A 255 -7.72 -14.72 2.25
N MET A 256 -8.54 -14.50 3.28
CA MET A 256 -8.11 -14.61 4.67
C MET A 256 -7.86 -16.07 5.06
N ALA A 257 -8.78 -16.98 4.72
CA ALA A 257 -8.61 -18.41 4.97
C ALA A 257 -7.35 -18.97 4.30
N ALA A 258 -7.05 -18.55 3.06
CA ALA A 258 -5.82 -18.93 2.37
C ALA A 258 -4.57 -18.29 2.99
N ALA A 259 -4.61 -17.04 3.43
CA ALA A 259 -3.49 -16.36 4.07
C ALA A 259 -3.09 -16.99 5.41
N GLU A 260 -4.08 -17.53 6.14
CA GLU A 260 -3.92 -18.15 7.45
C GLU A 260 -3.75 -19.67 7.36
N ALA A 261 -3.82 -20.22 6.14
CA ALA A 261 -3.82 -21.65 5.86
C ALA A 261 -4.85 -22.44 6.70
N LEU A 262 -6.03 -21.85 6.93
CA LEU A 262 -7.14 -22.48 7.63
C LEU A 262 -7.93 -23.32 6.62
N TRP A 263 -7.74 -24.63 6.62
CA TRP A 263 -8.34 -25.53 5.62
C TRP A 263 -9.83 -25.77 5.84
N ASP A 264 -10.18 -26.22 7.03
CA ASP A 264 -11.54 -26.42 7.47
C ASP A 264 -11.87 -25.37 8.54
N GLY A 265 -13.13 -24.94 8.61
CA GLY A 265 -13.51 -23.92 9.58
C GLY A 265 -13.50 -24.44 11.00
N GLU A 266 -13.09 -23.58 11.91
CA GLU A 266 -12.85 -23.93 13.31
C GLU A 266 -13.51 -22.96 14.29
N GLN A 267 -13.84 -23.47 15.47
CA GLN A 267 -14.42 -22.71 16.57
C GLN A 267 -13.94 -23.26 17.93
N PRO A 268 -13.14 -22.50 18.70
CA PRO A 268 -12.48 -21.25 18.33
C PRO A 268 -11.35 -21.50 17.31
N ALA A 269 -11.15 -20.58 16.37
CA ALA A 269 -10.16 -20.73 15.32
C ALA A 269 -8.75 -20.33 15.82
N PRO A 270 -7.71 -21.17 15.60
CA PRO A 270 -6.33 -20.86 15.95
C PRO A 270 -5.67 -19.92 14.94
N PHE A 271 -4.81 -19.02 15.41
CA PHE A 271 -3.94 -18.23 14.53
C PHE A 271 -2.64 -18.98 14.26
N SER A 272 -2.29 -19.18 12.99
CA SER A 272 -1.05 -19.85 12.60
C SER A 272 0.10 -18.84 12.54
N VAL A 273 1.02 -18.92 13.51
CA VAL A 273 2.26 -18.14 13.49
C VAL A 273 3.21 -18.66 12.42
N PHE A 274 3.17 -19.96 12.17
CA PHE A 274 3.93 -20.65 11.14
C PHE A 274 3.19 -21.92 10.72
N ALA A 275 2.90 -22.06 9.43
CA ALA A 275 2.41 -23.29 8.83
C ALA A 275 3.35 -23.76 7.72
N TYR A 276 3.50 -25.07 7.61
CA TYR A 276 4.08 -25.76 6.46
C TYR A 276 3.16 -26.92 6.12
N GLY A 277 2.75 -27.05 4.86
CA GLY A 277 1.76 -28.04 4.46
C GLY A 277 1.84 -28.39 2.99
N ASP A 278 1.24 -29.53 2.67
CA ASP A 278 1.03 -29.93 1.29
C ASP A 278 -0.36 -29.42 0.85
N VAL A 279 -0.35 -28.37 0.01
CA VAL A 279 -1.57 -27.76 -0.53
C VAL A 279 -2.45 -28.79 -1.25
N ASP A 280 -1.84 -29.79 -1.89
CA ASP A 280 -2.58 -30.83 -2.62
C ASP A 280 -3.30 -31.79 -1.67
N LYS A 281 -2.80 -31.95 -0.44
CA LYS A 281 -3.44 -32.80 0.59
C LYS A 281 -4.47 -32.05 1.44
N GLY A 282 -4.57 -30.73 1.30
CA GLY A 282 -5.57 -29.92 1.98
C GLY A 282 -5.44 -29.87 3.51
N HIS A 283 -4.22 -30.00 4.04
CA HIS A 283 -3.94 -29.84 5.48
C HIS A 283 -2.50 -29.38 5.73
N ASN A 284 -2.28 -28.76 6.89
CA ASN A 284 -0.94 -28.36 7.33
C ASN A 284 -0.23 -29.56 7.99
N GLU A 285 1.03 -29.81 7.61
CA GLU A 285 1.86 -30.87 8.21
C GLU A 285 2.54 -30.39 9.51
N VAL A 286 2.88 -29.11 9.59
CA VAL A 286 3.41 -28.44 10.77
C VAL A 286 2.66 -27.12 10.95
N ALA A 287 2.11 -26.90 12.15
CA ALA A 287 1.49 -25.62 12.50
C ALA A 287 1.91 -25.21 13.92
N LEU A 288 2.44 -24.00 14.06
CA LEU A 288 2.64 -23.33 15.35
C LEU A 288 1.48 -22.37 15.55
N GLU A 289 0.57 -22.72 16.44
CA GLU A 289 -0.72 -22.06 16.56
C GLU A 289 -0.94 -21.39 17.92
N ILE A 290 -1.67 -20.27 17.90
CA ILE A 290 -2.17 -19.59 19.09
C ILE A 290 -3.69 -19.77 19.14
N PRO A 291 -4.24 -20.57 20.07
CA PRO A 291 -5.67 -20.86 20.14
C PRO A 291 -6.54 -19.60 20.27
N GLY A 292 -7.63 -19.55 19.50
CA GLY A 292 -8.65 -18.49 19.54
C GLY A 292 -8.22 -17.11 19.04
N LEU A 293 -6.94 -16.89 18.75
CA LEU A 293 -6.45 -15.60 18.28
C LEU A 293 -6.99 -15.27 16.88
N LEU A 294 -7.21 -16.26 16.02
CA LEU A 294 -7.76 -16.03 14.69
C LEU A 294 -9.22 -15.58 14.75
N SER A 295 -10.02 -16.19 15.63
CA SER A 295 -11.37 -15.71 15.94
C SER A 295 -11.34 -14.24 16.37
N PHE A 296 -10.37 -13.83 17.19
CA PHE A 296 -10.26 -12.44 17.62
C PHE A 296 -9.89 -11.50 16.47
N LEU A 297 -8.94 -11.91 15.61
CA LEU A 297 -8.54 -11.14 14.44
C LEU A 297 -9.66 -11.05 13.40
N ALA A 298 -10.56 -12.04 13.34
CA ALA A 298 -11.69 -12.06 12.41
C ALA A 298 -12.90 -11.28 12.94
N HIS A 299 -13.26 -11.45 14.22
CA HIS A 299 -14.56 -11.03 14.77
C HIS A 299 -14.46 -10.20 16.07
N SER A 300 -13.26 -9.97 16.59
CA SER A 300 -13.00 -9.27 17.87
C SER A 300 -13.44 -10.04 19.12
N ASP A 301 -13.64 -11.37 19.00
CA ASP A 301 -13.91 -12.28 20.11
C ASP A 301 -13.13 -13.60 19.92
N PHE A 302 -12.86 -14.34 20.99
CA PHE A 302 -12.02 -15.54 20.93
C PHE A 302 -12.78 -16.83 20.66
N GLU A 303 -14.09 -16.76 20.38
CA GLU A 303 -14.98 -17.93 20.35
C GLU A 303 -15.74 -18.09 19.02
N SER A 304 -15.73 -17.09 18.15
CA SER A 304 -16.46 -17.11 16.88
C SER A 304 -15.87 -18.13 15.90
N TYR A 305 -16.76 -18.78 15.17
CA TYR A 305 -16.40 -19.65 14.05
C TYR A 305 -15.76 -18.84 12.94
N VAL A 306 -14.65 -19.32 12.39
CA VAL A 306 -14.00 -18.73 11.21
C VAL A 306 -14.07 -19.75 10.06
N PRO A 307 -14.62 -19.40 8.89
CA PRO A 307 -14.72 -20.31 7.76
C PRO A 307 -13.34 -20.62 7.16
N GLY A 308 -13.08 -21.89 6.90
CA GLY A 308 -11.85 -22.34 6.22
C GLY A 308 -11.93 -22.22 4.70
N ILE A 309 -10.85 -22.62 4.04
CA ILE A 309 -10.71 -22.69 2.58
C ILE A 309 -11.80 -23.61 1.99
N ASN A 310 -12.01 -24.79 2.58
CA ASN A 310 -12.96 -25.78 2.09
C ASN A 310 -14.41 -25.31 2.23
N ASP A 311 -14.75 -24.70 3.38
CA ASP A 311 -16.08 -24.11 3.61
C ASP A 311 -16.36 -23.00 2.61
N THR A 312 -15.39 -22.10 2.43
CA THR A 312 -15.55 -20.94 1.55
C THR A 312 -15.62 -21.38 0.09
N ASN A 313 -14.82 -22.36 -0.32
CA ASN A 313 -14.88 -22.93 -1.67
C ASN A 313 -16.24 -23.57 -1.95
N LYS A 314 -16.79 -24.31 -0.97
CA LYS A 314 -18.13 -24.88 -1.08
C LYS A 314 -19.20 -23.80 -1.22
N ALA A 315 -19.15 -22.75 -0.39
CA ALA A 315 -20.10 -21.63 -0.49
C ALA A 315 -20.02 -20.92 -1.84
N LEU A 316 -18.81 -20.73 -2.39
CA LEU A 316 -18.61 -20.14 -3.72
C LEU A 316 -19.13 -21.06 -4.84
N GLN A 317 -18.98 -22.37 -4.72
CA GLN A 317 -19.56 -23.33 -5.66
C GLN A 317 -21.10 -23.30 -5.65
N GLU A 318 -21.70 -23.15 -4.48
CA GLU A 318 -23.16 -22.98 -4.34
C GLU A 318 -23.64 -21.66 -4.99
N GLN A 319 -22.84 -20.59 -4.90
CA GLN A 319 -23.20 -19.28 -5.45
C GLN A 319 -22.95 -19.14 -6.96
N PHE A 320 -21.81 -19.64 -7.45
CA PHE A 320 -21.33 -19.37 -8.82
C PHE A 320 -21.28 -20.62 -9.71
N GLY A 321 -21.60 -21.79 -9.16
CA GLY A 321 -21.61 -23.06 -9.86
C GLY A 321 -20.36 -23.92 -9.64
N PRO A 322 -20.29 -25.12 -10.24
CA PRO A 322 -19.17 -26.03 -10.03
C PRO A 322 -17.83 -25.43 -10.50
N GLY A 323 -16.82 -25.45 -9.63
CA GLY A 323 -15.49 -24.91 -9.92
C GLY A 323 -14.55 -25.02 -8.72
N ASP A 324 -13.27 -24.74 -8.92
CA ASP A 324 -12.31 -24.56 -7.83
C ASP A 324 -12.00 -23.08 -7.69
N TYR A 325 -12.42 -22.50 -6.56
CA TYR A 325 -12.28 -21.07 -6.27
C TYR A 325 -11.13 -20.80 -5.29
N LYS A 326 -10.33 -21.82 -4.96
CA LYS A 326 -9.16 -21.66 -4.09
C LYS A 326 -8.06 -20.84 -4.81
N PRO A 327 -7.52 -19.79 -4.16
CA PRO A 327 -6.34 -19.10 -4.67
C PRO A 327 -5.08 -19.94 -4.40
N ILE A 328 -3.92 -19.44 -4.85
CA ILE A 328 -2.63 -19.99 -4.43
C ILE A 328 -2.50 -19.82 -2.91
N VAL A 329 -2.33 -20.93 -2.19
CA VAL A 329 -2.11 -20.95 -0.73
C VAL A 329 -0.61 -20.87 -0.47
N PRO A 330 -0.11 -19.87 0.27
CA PRO A 330 1.32 -19.66 0.50
C PRO A 330 1.82 -20.44 1.74
N VAL A 331 1.80 -21.78 1.69
CA VAL A 331 2.34 -22.70 2.73
C VAL A 331 3.51 -23.53 2.24
#